data_AF-A0A7I7TYI4-F1
#
_entry.id   AF-A0A7I7TYI4-F1
#
_cell.length_a   1.000
_cell.length_b   1.000
_cell.length_c   1.000
_cell.angle_alpha   90.00
_cell.angle_beta   90.00
_cell.angle_gamma   90.00
#
_symmetry.space_group_name_H-M   'P 1'
#
loop_
_entity.id
_entity.type
_entity.pdbx_description
1 polymer ?
#
loop_
_entity_poly.entity_id
_entity_poly.type
_entity_poly.pdbx_seq_one_letter_code
_entity_poly.pdbx_strand_id
1 'polypeptide(L)'
;MPDDDKTVRGAASSPPSRWRSAETFQQFLGHMEEFRRTPEGQQFEAAEQAADADLQAWLADQPGIAMQRHGERVPEQWQGQVDGRSFHFRERGGEWAIELDLQKQPDGSVRGRLITAGTIADEQYGQSPRQRAMFIAATIRDHLQCDTGAGELAYRVEWSPEDHEFVGLGAEYPSLSWLAPTEGEALRGIVELVQQITADKPDGDGGGLS
;
A
#
# COMPACT_ATOMS: atom_id res chain seq x y z
N MET A 1 13.67 -37.08 32.98
CA MET A 1 12.84 -35.94 33.40
C MET A 1 13.52 -34.68 32.90
N PRO A 2 12.80 -33.78 32.23
CA PRO A 2 13.32 -32.55 31.65
C PRO A 2 13.24 -31.40 32.66
N ASP A 3 14.12 -30.42 32.51
CA ASP A 3 13.93 -29.07 33.04
C ASP A 3 13.50 -28.17 31.89
N ASP A 4 12.27 -27.67 32.02
CA ASP A 4 11.60 -26.71 31.16
C ASP A 4 12.18 -25.32 31.38
N ASP A 5 12.71 -24.69 30.32
CA ASP A 5 12.75 -23.24 30.19
C ASP A 5 12.01 -22.84 28.91
N LYS A 6 10.68 -22.97 28.97
CA LYS A 6 9.77 -22.29 28.05
C LYS A 6 9.44 -20.93 28.67
N THR A 7 10.21 -19.91 28.30
CA THR A 7 9.70 -18.53 28.34
C THR A 7 8.43 -18.46 27.49
N VAL A 8 7.32 -18.34 28.21
CA VAL A 8 5.95 -18.17 27.74
C VAL A 8 5.88 -16.87 26.92
N ARG A 9 5.90 -16.98 25.58
CA ARG A 9 5.33 -15.95 24.70
C ARG A 9 3.88 -16.32 24.44
N GLY A 10 2.96 -15.43 24.81
CA GLY A 10 1.51 -15.61 24.66
C GLY A 10 1.15 -16.09 23.26
N ALA A 11 0.59 -17.29 23.21
CA ALA A 11 0.25 -17.99 21.98
C ALA A 11 -1.07 -17.44 21.40
N ALA A 12 -1.00 -16.32 20.69
CA ALA A 12 -1.79 -16.19 19.47
C ALA A 12 -0.83 -16.52 18.32
N SER A 13 -0.69 -17.81 18.00
CA SER A 13 0.11 -18.21 16.83
C SER A 13 -0.47 -17.52 15.60
N SER A 14 0.36 -16.77 14.85
CA SER A 14 -0.05 -16.15 13.60
C SER A 14 -0.73 -17.19 12.70
N PRO A 15 -1.89 -16.87 12.07
CA PRO A 15 -2.58 -17.83 11.24
C PRO A 15 -1.68 -18.31 10.09
N PRO A 16 -1.74 -19.59 9.71
CA PRO A 16 -0.97 -20.10 8.59
C PRO A 16 -1.40 -19.40 7.30
N SER A 17 -0.45 -19.21 6.38
CA SER A 17 -0.70 -18.63 5.05
C SER A 17 -1.63 -19.49 4.17
N ARG A 18 -1.90 -20.75 4.57
CA ARG A 18 -2.82 -21.67 3.89
C ARG A 18 -3.53 -22.62 4.88
N TRP A 19 -4.86 -22.66 4.82
CA TRP A 19 -5.70 -23.54 5.63
C TRP A 19 -5.76 -24.95 5.02
N ARG A 20 -5.56 -26.00 5.83
CA ARG A 20 -5.56 -27.40 5.37
C ARG A 20 -6.96 -28.03 5.29
N SER A 21 -7.90 -27.57 6.12
CA SER A 21 -9.29 -28.02 6.12
C SER A 21 -10.20 -26.98 6.82
N ALA A 22 -11.51 -27.05 6.56
CA ALA A 22 -12.50 -26.25 7.27
C ALA A 22 -12.50 -26.52 8.79
N GLU A 23 -12.24 -27.76 9.21
CA GLU A 23 -12.11 -28.13 10.61
C GLU A 23 -10.91 -27.44 11.29
N THR A 24 -9.76 -27.38 10.61
CA THR A 24 -8.56 -26.68 11.13
C THR A 24 -8.84 -25.18 11.32
N PHE A 25 -9.62 -24.59 10.41
CA PHE A 25 -10.04 -23.20 10.52
C PHE A 25 -10.98 -22.98 11.70
N GLN A 26 -11.99 -23.85 11.88
CA GLN A 26 -12.92 -23.77 13.02
C GLN A 26 -12.22 -23.93 14.38
N GLN A 27 -11.26 -24.85 14.48
CA GLN A 27 -10.44 -25.02 15.69
C GLN A 27 -9.63 -23.75 16.01
N PHE A 28 -9.03 -23.13 14.99
CA PHE A 28 -8.35 -21.85 15.14
C PHE A 28 -9.30 -20.73 15.60
N LEU A 29 -10.51 -20.63 15.02
CA LEU A 29 -11.50 -19.65 15.46
C LEU A 29 -11.91 -19.85 16.92
N GLY A 30 -12.09 -21.10 17.36
CA GLY A 30 -12.37 -21.42 18.76
C GLY A 30 -11.25 -20.98 19.70
N HIS A 31 -10.00 -21.24 19.33
CA HIS A 31 -8.83 -20.79 20.11
C HIS A 31 -8.72 -19.26 20.14
N MET A 32 -9.03 -18.56 19.04
CA MET A 32 -9.09 -17.10 19.01
C MET A 32 -10.18 -16.53 19.91
N GLU A 33 -11.35 -17.18 19.98
CA GLU A 33 -12.46 -16.81 20.86
C GLU A 33 -12.07 -16.97 22.34
N GLU A 34 -11.38 -18.05 22.69
CA GLU A 34 -10.83 -18.25 24.04
C GLU A 34 -9.78 -17.19 24.38
N PHE A 35 -8.87 -16.91 23.45
CA PHE A 35 -7.85 -15.86 23.62
C PHE A 35 -8.48 -14.49 23.85
N ARG A 36 -9.49 -14.08 23.08
CA ARG A 36 -10.18 -12.78 23.26
C ARG A 36 -10.72 -12.57 24.67
N ARG A 37 -11.14 -13.64 25.35
CA ARG A 37 -11.68 -13.57 26.72
C ARG A 37 -10.61 -13.38 27.80
N THR A 38 -9.34 -13.63 27.47
CA THR A 38 -8.21 -13.40 28.40
C THR A 38 -7.97 -11.90 28.61
N PRO A 39 -7.37 -11.48 29.73
CA PRO A 39 -6.92 -10.10 29.93
C PRO A 39 -6.00 -9.62 28.81
N GLU A 40 -5.12 -10.48 28.30
CA GLU A 40 -4.24 -10.18 27.18
C GLU A 40 -5.04 -9.91 25.91
N GLY A 41 -6.02 -10.76 25.58
CA GLY A 41 -6.92 -10.56 24.44
C GLY A 41 -7.70 -9.25 24.52
N GLN A 42 -8.24 -8.93 25.71
CA GLN A 42 -8.92 -7.66 25.96
C GLN A 42 -7.99 -6.45 25.81
N GLN A 43 -6.73 -6.56 26.23
CA GLN A 43 -5.73 -5.50 26.02
C GLN A 43 -5.42 -5.29 24.54
N PHE A 44 -5.32 -6.37 23.74
CA PHE A 44 -5.16 -6.26 22.29
C PHE A 44 -6.36 -5.55 21.64
N GLU A 45 -7.58 -5.94 22.00
CA GLU A 45 -8.79 -5.28 21.48
C GLU A 45 -8.87 -3.81 21.90
N ALA A 46 -8.53 -3.49 23.15
CA ALA A 46 -8.51 -2.12 23.64
C ALA A 46 -7.44 -1.27 22.90
N ALA A 47 -6.27 -1.84 22.62
CA ALA A 47 -5.22 -1.17 21.84
C ALA A 47 -5.66 -0.94 20.38
N GLU A 48 -6.33 -1.92 19.77
CA GLU A 48 -6.91 -1.80 18.42
C GLU A 48 -7.99 -0.71 18.37
N GLN A 49 -8.93 -0.70 19.33
CA GLN A 49 -9.95 0.34 19.47
C GLN A 49 -9.34 1.73 19.70
N ALA A 50 -8.28 1.84 20.51
CA ALA A 50 -7.59 3.10 20.74
C ALA A 50 -6.89 3.59 19.46
N ALA A 51 -6.28 2.70 18.68
CA ALA A 51 -5.65 3.03 17.40
C ALA A 51 -6.69 3.47 16.35
N ASP A 52 -7.85 2.81 16.30
CA ASP A 52 -8.95 3.22 15.43
C ASP A 52 -9.55 4.56 15.87
N ALA A 53 -9.69 4.81 17.18
CA ALA A 53 -10.14 6.11 17.69
C ALA A 53 -9.15 7.25 17.33
N ASP A 54 -7.84 7.00 17.43
CA ASP A 54 -6.78 7.92 17.00
C ASP A 54 -6.86 8.21 15.49
N LEU A 55 -7.06 7.17 14.68
CA LEU A 55 -7.30 7.32 13.24
C LEU A 55 -8.53 8.19 12.96
N GLN A 56 -9.67 7.93 13.60
CA GLN A 56 -10.90 8.69 13.38
C GLN A 56 -10.74 10.15 13.80
N ALA A 57 -10.06 10.42 14.92
CA ALA A 57 -9.78 11.77 15.37
C ALA A 57 -8.90 12.54 14.36
N TRP A 58 -7.87 11.88 13.81
CA TRP A 58 -7.03 12.46 12.77
C TRP A 58 -7.83 12.76 11.49
N LEU A 59 -8.63 11.79 11.01
CA LEU A 59 -9.46 11.94 9.80
C LEU A 59 -10.46 13.09 9.89
N ALA A 60 -11.03 13.32 11.08
CA ALA A 60 -11.97 14.43 11.31
C ALA A 60 -11.33 15.82 11.07
N ASP A 61 -10.00 15.93 11.18
CA ASP A 61 -9.24 17.16 10.97
C ASP A 61 -8.60 17.24 9.56
N GLN A 62 -8.84 16.25 8.69
CA GLN A 62 -8.27 16.22 7.36
C GLN A 62 -9.25 16.69 6.28
N PRO A 63 -9.19 17.96 5.83
CA PRO A 63 -9.99 18.41 4.70
C PRO A 63 -9.58 17.66 3.42
N GLY A 64 -10.57 17.35 2.58
CA GLY A 64 -10.36 16.67 1.30
C GLY A 64 -10.07 15.16 1.39
N ILE A 65 -10.04 14.59 2.60
CA ILE A 65 -9.78 13.17 2.82
C ILE A 65 -11.03 12.50 3.37
N ALA A 66 -11.48 11.44 2.69
CA ALA A 66 -12.48 10.52 3.21
C ALA A 66 -11.96 9.10 2.99
N MET A 67 -11.65 8.34 4.03
CA MET A 67 -11.12 6.99 3.87
C MET A 67 -11.74 5.99 4.83
N GLN A 68 -11.76 4.75 4.38
CA GLN A 68 -12.33 3.61 5.05
C GLN A 68 -11.33 2.46 4.98
N ARG A 69 -11.02 1.89 6.14
CA ARG A 69 -10.25 0.66 6.25
C ARG A 69 -11.21 -0.52 6.15
N HIS A 70 -10.90 -1.47 5.29
CA HIS A 70 -11.66 -2.70 5.11
C HIS A 70 -10.81 -3.91 5.49
N GLY A 71 -11.44 -4.86 6.19
CA GLY A 71 -10.82 -6.10 6.64
C GLY A 71 -10.37 -6.03 8.11
N GLU A 72 -10.57 -7.12 8.83
CA GLU A 72 -10.34 -7.19 10.27
C GLU A 72 -8.87 -7.47 10.64
N ARG A 73 -8.00 -7.87 9.69
CA ARG A 73 -6.55 -8.03 9.93
C ARG A 73 -5.70 -8.25 8.67
N VAL A 74 -6.16 -9.07 7.72
CA VAL A 74 -5.44 -9.37 6.46
C VAL A 74 -6.41 -9.91 5.39
N PRO A 75 -6.20 -9.62 4.09
CA PRO A 75 -5.33 -8.55 3.58
C PRO A 75 -5.84 -7.18 4.04
N GLU A 76 -4.94 -6.27 4.38
CA GLU A 76 -5.33 -4.92 4.73
C GLU A 76 -5.71 -4.14 3.47
N GLN A 77 -6.91 -3.55 3.50
CA GLN A 77 -7.43 -2.77 2.38
C GLN A 77 -7.88 -1.40 2.88
N TRP A 78 -7.61 -0.38 2.09
CA TRP A 78 -8.10 0.97 2.34
C TRP A 78 -8.71 1.51 1.07
N GLN A 79 -9.84 2.19 1.18
CA GLN A 79 -10.49 2.84 0.05
C GLN A 79 -11.07 4.17 0.47
N GLY A 80 -11.29 5.05 -0.50
CA GLY A 80 -11.85 6.36 -0.20
C GLY A 80 -11.60 7.38 -1.29
N GLN A 81 -11.55 8.64 -0.88
CA GLN A 81 -11.24 9.79 -1.72
C GLN A 81 -10.17 10.65 -1.06
N VAL A 82 -9.24 11.14 -1.86
CA VAL A 82 -8.27 12.17 -1.50
C VAL A 82 -8.34 13.26 -2.56
N ASP A 83 -8.67 14.47 -2.14
CA ASP A 83 -8.78 15.67 -2.98
C ASP A 83 -9.65 15.45 -4.24
N GLY A 84 -10.76 14.72 -4.08
CA GLY A 84 -11.73 14.42 -5.14
C GLY A 84 -11.40 13.24 -6.04
N ARG A 85 -10.29 12.53 -5.78
CA ARG A 85 -9.87 11.34 -6.53
C ARG A 85 -10.10 10.11 -5.69
N SER A 86 -10.78 9.12 -6.27
CA SER A 86 -11.04 7.88 -5.56
C SER A 86 -9.78 7.01 -5.54
N PHE A 87 -9.52 6.31 -4.45
CA PHE A 87 -8.36 5.44 -4.33
C PHE A 87 -8.71 4.09 -3.75
N HIS A 88 -7.85 3.12 -4.03
CA HIS A 88 -7.85 1.81 -3.43
C HIS A 88 -6.40 1.38 -3.14
N PHE A 89 -6.13 1.12 -1.88
CA PHE A 89 -4.88 0.56 -1.39
C PHE A 89 -5.12 -0.89 -0.98
N ARG A 90 -4.17 -1.76 -1.34
CA ARG A 90 -4.23 -3.18 -0.98
C ARG A 90 -2.84 -3.67 -0.59
N GLU A 91 -2.72 -4.20 0.62
CA GLU A 91 -1.58 -5.01 1.05
C GLU A 91 -1.89 -6.50 0.88
N ARG A 92 -0.94 -7.27 0.34
CA ARG A 92 -1.01 -8.72 0.32
C ARG A 92 0.39 -9.32 0.29
N GLY A 93 0.70 -10.14 1.29
CA GLY A 93 1.93 -10.93 1.28
C GLY A 93 3.19 -10.09 1.48
N GLY A 94 3.07 -8.93 2.11
CA GLY A 94 4.19 -8.02 2.32
C GLY A 94 4.38 -6.98 1.20
N GLU A 95 3.61 -7.06 0.13
CA GLU A 95 3.58 -6.07 -0.95
C GLU A 95 2.31 -5.23 -0.85
N TRP A 96 2.41 -3.95 -1.21
CA TRP A 96 1.25 -3.06 -1.27
C TRP A 96 1.23 -2.28 -2.58
N ALA A 97 0.02 -1.88 -3.00
CA ALA A 97 -0.20 -1.04 -4.17
C ALA A 97 -1.29 -0.01 -3.89
N ILE A 98 -1.17 1.18 -4.51
CA ILE A 98 -2.21 2.22 -4.54
C ILE A 98 -2.66 2.44 -5.97
N GLU A 99 -3.96 2.28 -6.19
CA GLU A 99 -4.63 2.56 -7.46
C GLU A 99 -5.60 3.72 -7.29
N LEU A 100 -5.67 4.61 -8.29
CA LEU A 100 -6.67 5.65 -8.39
C LEU A 100 -7.78 5.28 -9.37
N ASP A 101 -9.00 5.66 -9.02
CA ASP A 101 -10.20 5.61 -9.87
C ASP A 101 -10.46 4.25 -10.51
N LEU A 102 -10.58 3.25 -9.64
CA LEU A 102 -11.02 1.91 -10.01
C LEU A 102 -12.23 1.94 -10.94
N GLN A 103 -12.07 1.36 -12.13
CA GLN A 103 -13.15 1.15 -13.09
C GLN A 103 -13.40 -0.34 -13.27
N LYS A 104 -14.67 -0.70 -13.48
CA LYS A 104 -15.03 -2.05 -13.88
C LYS A 104 -14.68 -2.25 -15.35
N GLN A 105 -13.87 -3.27 -15.62
CA GLN A 105 -13.41 -3.63 -16.95
C GLN A 105 -14.44 -4.53 -17.66
N PRO A 106 -14.38 -4.63 -19.01
CA PRO A 106 -15.29 -5.48 -19.79
C PRO A 106 -15.21 -6.96 -19.43
N ASP A 107 -14.06 -7.44 -18.96
CA ASP A 107 -13.84 -8.81 -18.49
C ASP A 107 -14.38 -9.07 -17.06
N GLY A 108 -14.96 -8.04 -16.43
CA GLY A 108 -15.49 -8.08 -15.07
C GLY A 108 -14.46 -7.80 -13.98
N SER A 109 -13.18 -7.66 -14.31
CA SER A 109 -12.16 -7.21 -13.35
C SER A 109 -12.38 -5.75 -12.95
N VAL A 110 -11.83 -5.34 -11.81
CA VAL A 110 -11.81 -3.94 -11.38
C VAL A 110 -10.36 -3.51 -11.29
N ARG A 111 -10.01 -2.44 -12.02
CA ARG A 111 -8.64 -1.93 -12.07
C ARG A 111 -8.67 -0.41 -12.15
N GLY A 112 -7.74 0.23 -11.43
CA GLY A 112 -7.51 1.66 -11.50
C GLY A 112 -6.21 2.00 -12.19
N ARG A 113 -5.83 3.27 -12.16
CA ARG A 113 -4.48 3.70 -12.51
C ARG A 113 -3.58 3.41 -11.31
N LEU A 114 -2.67 2.45 -11.45
CA LEU A 114 -1.61 2.21 -10.47
C LEU A 114 -0.72 3.46 -10.40
N ILE A 115 -0.62 4.07 -9.22
CA ILE A 115 0.22 5.26 -9.01
C ILE A 115 1.53 4.93 -8.28
N THR A 116 1.52 3.91 -7.43
CA THR A 116 2.72 3.43 -6.76
C THR A 116 2.49 2.04 -6.15
N ALA A 117 3.58 1.35 -5.85
CA ALA A 117 3.61 0.11 -5.11
C ALA A 117 4.90 -0.02 -4.32
N GLY A 118 4.85 -0.77 -3.23
CA GLY A 118 5.93 -0.89 -2.25
C GLY A 118 5.88 -2.19 -1.47
N THR A 119 6.70 -2.24 -0.43
CA THR A 119 6.73 -3.34 0.52
C THR A 119 6.39 -2.84 1.92
N ILE A 120 5.91 -3.73 2.79
CA ILE A 120 5.66 -3.39 4.19
C ILE A 120 6.95 -3.07 4.97
N ALA A 121 8.12 -3.33 4.38
CA ALA A 121 9.42 -2.98 4.93
C ALA A 121 9.80 -1.52 4.66
N ASP A 122 9.08 -0.82 3.77
CA ASP A 122 9.35 0.58 3.47
C ASP A 122 9.12 1.42 4.73
N GLU A 123 10.08 2.28 5.10
CA GLU A 123 10.03 3.06 6.35
C GLU A 123 8.76 3.92 6.45
N GLN A 124 8.24 4.36 5.31
CA GLN A 124 7.07 5.22 5.17
C GLN A 124 5.75 4.45 5.32
N TYR A 125 5.76 3.11 5.24
CA TYR A 125 4.56 2.26 5.30
C TYR A 125 3.75 2.44 6.60
N GLY A 126 4.45 2.82 7.67
CA GLY A 126 3.86 3.08 9.00
C GLY A 126 3.50 1.81 9.76
N GLN A 127 3.39 1.91 11.09
CA GLN A 127 3.09 0.78 11.97
C GLN A 127 1.71 0.87 12.62
N SER A 128 1.04 2.03 12.56
CA SER A 128 -0.33 2.23 13.04
C SER A 128 -1.30 2.56 11.89
N PRO A 129 -2.62 2.33 12.07
CA PRO A 129 -3.64 2.72 11.09
C PRO A 129 -3.57 4.21 10.74
N ARG A 130 -3.36 5.09 11.72
CA ARG A 130 -3.17 6.54 11.47
C ARG A 130 -1.95 6.81 10.59
N GLN A 131 -0.80 6.19 10.89
CA GLN A 131 0.41 6.37 10.07
C GLN A 131 0.20 5.86 8.65
N ARG A 132 -0.53 4.74 8.48
CA ARG A 132 -0.87 4.20 7.16
C ARG A 132 -1.76 5.14 6.37
N ALA A 133 -2.78 5.68 7.02
CA ALA A 133 -3.68 6.67 6.46
C ALA A 133 -2.93 7.94 6.01
N MET A 134 -2.03 8.45 6.84
CA MET A 134 -1.14 9.57 6.51
C MET A 134 -0.27 9.25 5.29
N PHE A 135 0.36 8.08 5.28
CA PHE A 135 1.21 7.62 4.19
C PHE A 135 0.45 7.55 2.87
N ILE A 136 -0.72 6.89 2.85
CA ILE A 136 -1.56 6.76 1.66
C ILE A 136 -1.98 8.14 1.14
N ALA A 137 -2.46 9.02 2.03
CA ALA A 137 -2.92 10.35 1.64
C ALA A 137 -1.79 11.24 1.10
N ALA A 138 -0.63 11.23 1.75
CA ALA A 138 0.55 11.98 1.30
C ALA A 138 1.00 11.49 -0.08
N THR A 139 1.10 10.18 -0.26
CA THR A 139 1.50 9.57 -1.54
C THR A 139 0.55 9.94 -2.68
N ILE A 140 -0.76 9.93 -2.43
CA ILE A 140 -1.74 10.34 -3.44
C ILE A 140 -1.59 11.84 -3.76
N ARG A 141 -1.45 12.70 -2.74
CA ARG A 141 -1.31 14.14 -2.94
C ARG A 141 -0.07 14.50 -3.75
N ASP A 142 1.06 13.89 -3.44
CA ASP A 142 2.31 14.10 -4.16
C ASP A 142 2.14 13.68 -5.63
N HIS A 143 1.49 12.53 -5.89
CA HIS A 143 1.16 12.08 -7.24
C HIS A 143 0.26 13.10 -7.98
N LEU A 144 -0.79 13.60 -7.33
CA LEU A 144 -1.73 14.55 -7.95
C LEU A 144 -1.10 15.93 -8.23
N GLN A 145 -0.15 16.36 -7.40
CA GLN A 145 0.62 17.58 -7.63
C GLN A 145 1.55 17.43 -8.83
N CYS A 146 2.22 16.28 -8.97
CA CYS A 146 3.03 15.97 -10.16
C CYS A 146 2.19 15.94 -11.44
N ASP A 147 1.00 15.33 -11.39
CA ASP A 147 0.06 15.29 -12.54
C ASP A 147 -0.43 16.69 -12.97
N THR A 148 -0.48 17.66 -12.06
CA THR A 148 -1.00 19.02 -12.32
C THR A 148 0.09 20.01 -12.75
N GLY A 149 1.33 19.83 -12.27
CA GLY A 149 2.45 20.76 -12.47
C GLY A 149 3.39 20.42 -13.63
N ALA A 150 3.45 19.16 -14.03
CA ALA A 150 4.11 18.71 -15.25
C ALA A 150 3.01 18.15 -16.16
N GLY A 151 2.96 18.56 -17.43
CA GLY A 151 2.01 17.98 -18.37
C GLY A 151 2.09 16.46 -18.28
N GLU A 152 0.98 15.82 -17.90
CA GLU A 152 0.70 14.39 -18.06
C GLU A 152 1.96 13.48 -18.06
N LEU A 153 2.76 13.48 -16.97
CA LEU A 153 3.79 12.47 -16.74
C LEU A 153 3.08 11.14 -16.44
N ALA A 154 2.42 10.60 -17.45
CA ALA A 154 1.68 9.37 -17.40
C ALA A 154 2.68 8.22 -17.45
N TYR A 155 2.97 7.67 -16.28
CA TYR A 155 3.59 6.36 -16.21
C TYR A 155 2.56 5.29 -16.53
N ARG A 156 2.96 4.30 -17.32
CA ARG A 156 2.14 3.15 -17.67
C ARG A 156 2.97 1.89 -17.46
N VAL A 157 2.33 0.84 -16.96
CA VAL A 157 2.94 -0.49 -16.88
C VAL A 157 2.19 -1.44 -17.80
N GLU A 158 2.95 -2.23 -18.56
CA GLU A 158 2.42 -3.24 -19.47
C GLU A 158 3.15 -4.57 -19.26
N TRP A 159 2.51 -5.69 -19.56
CA TRP A 159 3.17 -7.00 -19.53
C TRP A 159 3.93 -7.24 -20.83
N SER A 160 5.22 -7.55 -20.75
CA SER A 160 6.05 -7.99 -21.87
C SER A 160 6.03 -9.52 -21.96
N PRO A 161 5.35 -10.11 -22.97
CA PRO A 161 5.39 -11.55 -23.17
C PRO A 161 6.76 -12.06 -23.66
N GLU A 162 7.61 -11.19 -24.22
CA GLU A 162 8.95 -11.55 -24.70
C GLU A 162 9.95 -11.68 -23.54
N ASP A 163 9.88 -10.79 -22.57
CA ASP A 163 10.76 -10.79 -21.40
C ASP A 163 10.19 -11.59 -20.23
N HIS A 164 8.91 -11.95 -20.28
CA HIS A 164 8.16 -12.55 -19.17
C HIS A 164 8.18 -11.66 -17.91
N GLU A 165 8.17 -10.34 -18.11
CA GLU A 165 8.25 -9.33 -17.05
C GLU A 165 7.28 -8.16 -17.35
N PHE A 166 7.00 -7.35 -16.34
CA PHE A 166 6.29 -6.08 -16.49
C PHE A 166 7.25 -4.98 -16.90
N VAL A 167 6.83 -4.11 -17.83
CA VAL A 167 7.59 -2.98 -18.36
C VAL A 167 6.92 -1.68 -17.92
N GLY A 168 7.61 -0.90 -17.09
CA GLY A 168 7.25 0.46 -16.74
C GLY A 168 7.74 1.43 -17.81
N LEU A 169 6.86 2.32 -18.28
CA LEU A 169 7.09 3.30 -19.34
C LEU A 169 6.68 4.70 -18.88
N GLY A 170 7.49 5.71 -19.20
CA GLY A 170 7.12 7.11 -18.99
C GLY A 170 6.63 7.74 -20.30
N ALA A 171 5.41 8.30 -20.33
CA ALA A 171 4.83 8.89 -21.54
C ALA A 171 5.70 9.99 -22.16
N GLU A 172 6.38 10.81 -21.34
CA GLU A 172 7.26 11.87 -21.83
C GLU A 172 8.69 11.39 -22.15
N TYR A 173 9.03 10.16 -21.77
CA TYR A 173 10.33 9.54 -21.98
C TYR A 173 10.19 8.17 -22.65
N PRO A 174 9.71 8.11 -23.91
CA PRO A 174 9.39 6.86 -24.59
C PRO A 174 10.60 5.93 -24.81
N SER A 175 11.83 6.42 -24.62
CA SER A 175 13.05 5.61 -24.65
C SER A 175 13.44 5.02 -23.30
N LEU A 176 12.79 5.43 -22.20
CA LEU A 176 13.03 4.88 -20.88
C LEU A 176 12.03 3.78 -20.60
N SER A 177 12.55 2.63 -20.21
CA SER A 177 11.76 1.51 -19.73
C SER A 177 12.44 0.88 -18.53
N TRP A 178 11.65 0.27 -17.65
CA TRP A 178 12.14 -0.52 -16.54
C TRP A 178 11.41 -1.86 -16.50
N LEU A 179 12.15 -2.96 -16.56
CA LEU A 179 11.58 -4.31 -16.47
C LEU A 179 11.65 -4.83 -15.04
N ALA A 180 10.57 -5.46 -14.60
CA ALA A 180 10.55 -6.15 -13.32
C ALA A 180 9.51 -7.29 -13.27
N PRO A 181 9.68 -8.26 -12.36
CA PRO A 181 8.75 -9.39 -12.20
C PRO A 181 7.32 -9.00 -11.82
N THR A 182 7.12 -7.82 -11.22
CA THR A 182 5.80 -7.34 -10.78
C THR A 182 5.46 -5.96 -11.37
N GLU A 183 4.15 -5.71 -11.56
CA GLU A 183 3.64 -4.42 -12.06
C GLU A 183 4.09 -3.25 -11.17
N GLY A 184 4.17 -3.51 -9.86
CA GLY A 184 4.59 -2.54 -8.86
C GLY A 184 6.07 -2.19 -8.90
N GLU A 185 6.94 -3.20 -9.04
CA GLU A 185 8.39 -2.98 -9.19
C GLU A 185 8.70 -2.27 -10.51
N ALA A 186 7.99 -2.62 -11.58
CA ALA A 186 8.15 -1.98 -12.88
C ALA A 186 7.77 -0.50 -12.83
N LEU A 187 6.65 -0.16 -12.18
CA LEU A 187 6.24 1.23 -11.95
C LEU A 187 7.24 1.99 -11.09
N ARG A 188 7.66 1.40 -9.95
CA ARG A 188 8.60 2.05 -9.04
C ARG A 188 9.91 2.36 -9.74
N GLY A 189 10.45 1.39 -10.47
CA GLY A 189 11.71 1.55 -11.19
C GLY A 189 11.65 2.66 -12.25
N ILE A 190 10.56 2.75 -13.04
CA ILE A 190 10.45 3.82 -14.04
C ILE A 190 10.26 5.20 -13.42
N VAL A 191 9.51 5.30 -12.31
CA VAL A 191 9.31 6.56 -11.57
C VAL A 191 10.62 7.04 -10.96
N GLU A 192 11.35 6.17 -10.26
CA GLU A 192 12.66 6.48 -9.67
C GLU A 192 13.68 6.89 -10.75
N LEU A 193 13.71 6.18 -11.88
CA LEU A 193 14.61 6.49 -13.00
C LEU A 193 14.34 7.89 -13.57
N VAL A 194 13.07 8.24 -13.81
CA VAL A 194 12.70 9.58 -14.31
C VAL A 194 12.99 10.67 -13.29
N GLN A 195 12.74 10.43 -12.00
CA GLN A 195 13.08 11.38 -10.94
C GLN A 195 14.58 11.62 -10.86
N GLN A 196 15.41 10.58 -10.96
CA GLN A 196 16.87 10.72 -10.97
C GLN A 196 17.35 11.56 -12.15
N ILE A 197 16.83 11.32 -13.36
CA ILE A 197 17.19 12.09 -14.56
C ILE A 197 16.73 13.55 -14.47
N THR A 198 15.53 13.78 -13.91
CA THR A 198 14.98 15.13 -13.78
C THR A 198 15.71 15.94 -12.69
N ALA A 199 16.13 15.28 -11.62
CA ALA A 199 16.94 15.90 -10.56
C ALA A 199 18.37 16.23 -11.00
N ASP A 200 18.89 15.58 -12.04
CA ASP A 200 20.25 15.81 -12.58
C ASP A 200 20.32 16.95 -13.61
N LYS A 201 19.20 17.62 -13.96
CA LYS A 201 19.27 18.86 -14.74
C LYS A 201 19.72 20.01 -13.83
N PRO A 202 20.93 20.58 -13.98
CA PRO A 202 21.25 21.84 -13.34
C PRO A 202 20.38 22.95 -13.93
N ASP A 203 19.98 23.92 -13.10
CA ASP A 203 19.30 25.16 -13.50
C ASP A 203 19.99 25.78 -14.72
N GLY A 204 19.41 25.57 -15.88
CA GLY A 204 19.80 26.23 -17.11
C GLY A 204 19.11 27.59 -17.19
N ASP A 205 19.55 28.57 -16.39
CA ASP A 205 19.26 29.97 -16.70
C ASP A 205 20.43 30.57 -17.50
N GLY A 206 20.20 30.65 -18.81
CA GLY A 206 21.00 31.45 -19.72
C GLY A 206 20.61 32.92 -19.60
N GLY A 207 21.29 33.65 -18.73
CA GLY A 207 21.32 35.11 -18.77
C GLY A 207 22.32 35.58 -19.83
N GLY A 208 21.83 35.90 -21.03
CA GLY A 208 22.64 36.59 -22.04
C GLY A 208 23.01 38.02 -21.60
N LEU A 209 24.14 38.53 -22.09
CA LEU A 209 24.38 39.94 -22.43
C LEU A 209 25.71 40.07 -23.18
N SER A 210 25.60 40.56 -24.42
CA SER A 210 26.59 41.27 -25.28
C SER A 210 27.93 40.61 -25.60
#